data_AF-A0A5J4NAM9-F1
#
_entry.id   AF-A0A5J4NAM9-F1
#
_cell.length_a   1.000
_cell.length_b   1.000
_cell.length_c   1.000
_cell.angle_alpha   90.00
_cell.angle_beta   90.00
_cell.angle_gamma   90.00
#
_symmetry.space_group_name_H-M   'P 1'
#
loop_
_entity.id
_entity.type
_entity.pdbx_description
1 polymer ?
#
loop_
_entity_poly.entity_id
_entity_poly.type
_entity_poly.pdbx_seq_one_letter_code
_entity_poly.pdbx_strand_id
1 'polypeptide(L)'
;MHAYFFASARHWIRTCFSRAVLLSITVVFARLCWSPLLIESIENLKAVHPNVPKLRSSHRTLSESNTTSGFRLYMKSINTLAGAACIYSSWTGTTLILLPLLASMIFLNEVHIFPLVAIPLTFAMLSYFLQDLAKQANYNEDDLLARHLNQASSWQIAIASGLLDNLSFYMTGHQTTIVGIPWDAAYAAYSGIHTTHWLPALMVVVHLYAGSILVASSLPLFIILVAPKNGLWTRTDRFCYSTEFALCAIDPKSVQFGYAFDRLIWRFFTCKAIMTFGSVVSAFLLRRHLMVWKIFAPRLLFSSLSLLVSGSVLIFVRVLVVNLLHSSVAELRKRLSEKTTPIY
;
A
#
# COMPACT_ATOMS: atom_id res chain seq x y z
N MET A 1 -12.75 4.83 44.79
CA MET A 1 -11.68 3.83 44.51
C MET A 1 -11.78 3.23 43.10
N HIS A 2 -12.95 2.70 42.68
CA HIS A 2 -13.10 2.09 41.33
C HIS A 2 -12.77 3.03 40.14
N ALA A 3 -13.16 4.31 40.17
CA ALA A 3 -12.89 5.24 39.08
C ALA A 3 -11.39 5.52 38.86
N TYR A 4 -10.62 5.62 39.94
CA TYR A 4 -9.16 5.79 39.89
C TYR A 4 -8.44 4.54 39.38
N PHE A 5 -8.95 3.36 39.73
CA PHE A 5 -8.42 2.09 39.23
C PHE A 5 -8.63 1.95 37.71
N PHE A 6 -9.82 2.31 37.21
CA PHE A 6 -10.10 2.31 35.77
C PHE A 6 -9.34 3.39 34.99
N ALA A 7 -9.04 4.53 35.59
CA ALA A 7 -8.21 5.57 34.98
C ALA A 7 -6.73 5.15 34.92
N SER A 8 -6.22 4.56 36.01
CA SER A 8 -4.85 4.04 36.10
C SER A 8 -4.64 2.84 35.16
N ALA A 9 -5.58 1.90 35.11
CA ALA A 9 -5.55 0.78 34.18
C ALA A 9 -5.59 1.23 32.71
N ARG A 10 -6.43 2.23 32.38
CA ARG A 10 -6.43 2.84 31.03
C ARG A 10 -5.10 3.50 30.70
N HIS A 11 -4.51 4.24 31.64
CA HIS A 11 -3.22 4.89 31.43
C HIS A 11 -2.08 3.87 31.25
N TRP A 12 -2.08 2.80 32.06
CA TRP A 12 -1.12 1.70 31.99
C TRP A 12 -1.24 0.90 30.68
N ILE A 13 -2.46 0.57 30.26
CA ILE A 13 -2.71 -0.07 28.96
C ILE A 13 -2.22 0.83 27.82
N ARG A 14 -2.47 2.15 27.89
CA ARG A 14 -1.98 3.12 26.89
C ARG A 14 -0.45 3.20 26.84
N THR A 15 0.24 3.12 27.96
CA THR A 15 1.72 3.16 27.99
C THR A 15 2.33 1.85 27.51
N CYS A 16 1.78 0.71 27.92
CA CYS A 16 2.25 -0.60 27.45
C CYS A 16 1.97 -0.80 25.96
N PHE A 17 0.79 -0.40 25.49
CA PHE A 17 0.43 -0.42 24.08
C PHE A 17 1.35 0.50 23.27
N SER A 18 1.45 1.78 23.60
CA SER A 18 2.35 2.71 22.87
C SER A 18 3.80 2.23 22.84
N ARG A 19 4.34 1.63 23.92
CA ARG A 19 5.70 1.06 23.95
C ARG A 19 5.85 -0.20 23.09
N ALA A 20 4.90 -1.14 23.15
CA ALA A 20 4.91 -2.34 22.29
C ALA A 20 4.79 -1.97 20.80
N VAL A 21 4.05 -0.90 20.54
CA VAL A 21 3.79 -0.35 19.21
C VAL A 21 5.00 0.43 18.70
N LEU A 22 5.66 1.24 19.53
CA LEU A 22 6.93 1.89 19.18
C LEU A 22 8.01 0.84 18.90
N LEU A 23 8.06 -0.23 19.71
CA LEU A 23 8.93 -1.37 19.50
C LEU A 23 8.65 -2.03 18.14
N SER A 24 7.40 -2.28 17.78
CA SER A 24 7.09 -2.87 16.47
C SER A 24 7.34 -1.91 15.31
N ILE A 25 7.13 -0.59 15.46
CA ILE A 25 7.57 0.43 14.50
C ILE A 25 9.08 0.41 14.33
N THR A 26 9.85 0.41 15.41
CA THR A 26 11.32 0.34 15.34
C THR A 26 11.81 -0.99 14.80
N VAL A 27 11.14 -2.11 15.09
CA VAL A 27 11.49 -3.43 14.55
C VAL A 27 11.14 -3.52 13.07
N VAL A 28 10.02 -2.94 12.62
CA VAL A 28 9.63 -2.88 11.20
C VAL A 28 10.53 -1.91 10.44
N PHE A 29 10.79 -0.72 10.97
CA PHE A 29 11.71 0.26 10.39
C PHE A 29 13.15 -0.25 10.36
N ALA A 30 13.63 -0.86 11.46
CA ALA A 30 14.92 -1.53 11.48
C ALA A 30 14.93 -2.71 10.49
N ARG A 31 13.89 -3.54 10.41
CA ARG A 31 13.80 -4.58 9.37
C ARG A 31 13.77 -4.01 7.96
N LEU A 32 13.26 -2.81 7.74
CA LEU A 32 13.21 -2.17 6.41
C LEU A 32 14.53 -1.51 6.02
N CYS A 33 15.14 -0.76 6.93
CA CYS A 33 16.48 -0.20 6.75
C CYS A 33 17.56 -1.29 6.71
N TRP A 34 17.34 -2.39 7.42
CA TRP A 34 18.32 -3.46 7.57
C TRP A 34 18.08 -4.64 6.64
N SER A 35 16.89 -4.82 6.01
CA SER A 35 16.42 -6.10 5.46
C SER A 35 17.52 -6.95 4.81
N PRO A 36 18.10 -7.88 5.59
CA PRO A 36 18.94 -8.96 5.10
C PRO A 36 18.03 -10.07 4.60
N LEU A 37 16.70 -9.95 4.61
CA LEU A 37 15.79 -10.94 4.01
C LEU A 37 15.99 -11.07 2.49
N LEU A 38 16.43 -9.99 1.83
CA LEU A 38 16.98 -10.07 0.47
C LEU A 38 18.28 -10.88 0.47
N ILE A 39 19.20 -10.63 1.39
CA ILE A 39 20.55 -11.23 1.47
C ILE A 39 20.52 -12.71 1.91
N GLU A 40 19.66 -13.10 2.84
CA GLU A 40 19.51 -14.43 3.43
C GLU A 40 18.67 -15.34 2.52
N SER A 41 17.68 -14.77 1.80
CA SER A 41 17.09 -15.46 0.64
C SER A 41 18.14 -15.69 -0.45
N ILE A 42 19.01 -14.69 -0.72
CA ILE A 42 20.15 -14.80 -1.66
C ILE A 42 21.21 -15.80 -1.20
N GLU A 43 21.51 -15.94 0.09
CA GLU A 43 22.47 -16.93 0.62
C GLU A 43 21.91 -18.35 0.57
N ASN A 44 20.64 -18.52 0.93
CA ASN A 44 19.93 -19.78 0.73
C ASN A 44 19.78 -20.14 -0.76
N LEU A 45 19.70 -19.14 -1.66
CA LEU A 45 19.76 -19.30 -3.12
C LEU A 45 21.19 -19.64 -3.62
N LYS A 46 22.24 -19.04 -3.03
CA LYS A 46 23.66 -19.31 -3.36
C LYS A 46 24.07 -20.74 -3.03
N ALA A 47 23.57 -21.30 -1.93
CA ALA A 47 23.89 -22.66 -1.50
C ALA A 47 23.27 -23.75 -2.40
N VAL A 48 22.37 -23.39 -3.34
CA VAL A 48 21.35 -24.33 -3.82
C VAL A 48 21.32 -24.59 -5.35
N HIS A 49 22.09 -23.94 -6.23
CA HIS A 49 22.43 -24.54 -7.55
C HIS A 49 23.55 -23.87 -8.40
N PRO A 50 24.36 -24.68 -9.14
CA PRO A 50 25.20 -24.24 -10.26
C PRO A 50 24.54 -24.23 -11.65
N ASN A 51 23.38 -24.86 -11.88
CA ASN A 51 22.84 -24.99 -13.25
C ASN A 51 21.31 -24.86 -13.28
N VAL A 52 20.79 -23.79 -13.87
CA VAL A 52 19.37 -23.65 -14.24
C VAL A 52 19.30 -23.41 -15.75
N PRO A 53 18.40 -24.06 -16.52
CA PRO A 53 18.29 -23.83 -17.96
C PRO A 53 17.37 -22.63 -18.28
N LYS A 54 17.70 -21.92 -19.36
CA LYS A 54 16.98 -20.75 -19.90
C LYS A 54 15.54 -21.12 -20.31
N LEU A 55 14.54 -20.46 -19.71
CA LEU A 55 13.15 -20.49 -20.16
C LEU A 55 12.99 -19.61 -21.41
N ARG A 56 13.11 -20.21 -22.61
CA ARG A 56 12.67 -19.63 -23.88
C ARG A 56 11.74 -20.62 -24.59
N SER A 57 10.45 -20.27 -24.64
CA SER A 57 9.45 -20.68 -25.64
C SER A 57 9.56 -22.09 -26.26
N SER A 58 9.68 -23.15 -25.46
CA SER A 58 9.54 -24.52 -25.99
C SER A 58 8.27 -25.16 -25.45
N HIS A 59 7.13 -24.72 -26.00
CA HIS A 59 5.84 -25.34 -25.73
C HIS A 59 5.55 -26.54 -26.65
N ARG A 60 6.53 -27.08 -27.40
CA ARG A 60 6.25 -28.11 -28.41
C ARG A 60 7.13 -29.34 -28.50
N THR A 61 8.25 -29.45 -27.79
CA THR A 61 9.04 -30.69 -27.84
C THR A 61 9.79 -30.93 -26.54
N LEU A 62 9.15 -31.57 -25.56
CA LEU A 62 9.89 -32.31 -24.53
C LEU A 62 9.44 -33.76 -24.57
N SER A 63 10.14 -34.51 -25.42
CA SER A 63 10.12 -35.97 -25.45
C SER A 63 10.69 -36.52 -24.12
N GLU A 64 10.00 -37.54 -23.64
CA GLU A 64 9.97 -38.26 -22.36
C GLU A 64 11.27 -38.71 -21.66
N SER A 65 12.48 -38.27 -22.00
CA SER A 65 13.70 -38.91 -21.45
C SER A 65 14.47 -38.19 -20.32
N ASN A 66 14.02 -37.02 -19.83
CA ASN A 66 14.68 -36.28 -18.73
C ASN A 66 13.70 -35.56 -17.76
N THR A 67 12.52 -36.14 -17.58
CA THR A 67 11.35 -35.52 -16.95
C THR A 67 11.52 -35.22 -15.46
N THR A 68 12.20 -36.04 -14.66
CA THR A 68 12.29 -35.82 -13.20
C THR A 68 13.30 -34.74 -12.79
N SER A 69 14.36 -34.54 -13.56
CA SER A 69 15.38 -33.51 -13.32
C SER A 69 14.91 -32.14 -13.80
N GLY A 70 14.34 -32.08 -15.01
CA GLY A 70 13.72 -30.88 -15.56
C GLY A 70 12.53 -30.40 -14.74
N PHE A 71 11.68 -31.32 -14.29
CA PHE A 71 10.54 -31.00 -13.41
C PHE A 71 10.99 -30.49 -12.03
N ARG A 72 12.06 -31.05 -11.44
CA ARG A 72 12.62 -30.52 -10.18
C ARG A 72 13.20 -29.12 -10.33
N LEU A 73 13.93 -28.84 -11.41
CA LEU A 73 14.45 -27.51 -11.71
C LEU A 73 13.33 -26.50 -11.98
N TYR A 74 12.28 -26.92 -12.69
CA TYR A 74 11.08 -26.13 -12.95
C TYR A 74 10.32 -25.79 -11.66
N MET A 75 10.05 -26.79 -10.81
CA MET A 75 9.42 -26.60 -9.49
C MET A 75 10.22 -25.64 -8.59
N LYS A 76 11.55 -25.70 -8.66
CA LYS A 76 12.44 -24.86 -7.86
C LYS A 76 12.45 -23.41 -8.33
N SER A 77 12.44 -23.18 -9.65
CA SER A 77 12.27 -21.85 -10.25
C SER A 77 10.92 -21.21 -9.87
N ILE A 78 9.84 -21.99 -9.93
CA ILE A 78 8.51 -21.54 -9.52
C ILE A 78 8.48 -21.17 -8.03
N ASN A 79 9.07 -21.99 -7.16
CA ASN A 79 9.12 -21.68 -5.74
C ASN A 79 9.93 -20.40 -5.45
N THR A 80 11.00 -20.15 -6.20
CA THR A 80 11.78 -18.90 -6.07
C THR A 80 11.01 -17.67 -6.57
N LEU A 81 10.24 -17.80 -7.65
CA LEU A 81 9.39 -16.74 -8.16
C LEU A 81 8.15 -16.49 -7.27
N ALA A 82 7.59 -17.54 -6.66
CA ALA A 82 6.53 -17.42 -5.66
C ALA A 82 7.02 -16.74 -4.39
N GLY A 83 8.26 -17.03 -3.95
CA GLY A 83 8.92 -16.30 -2.86
C GLY A 83 9.11 -14.82 -3.19
N ALA A 84 9.51 -14.49 -4.43
CA ALA A 84 9.66 -13.13 -4.89
C ALA A 84 8.31 -12.37 -5.04
N ALA A 85 7.25 -13.06 -5.44
CA ALA A 85 5.90 -12.53 -5.54
C ALA A 85 5.36 -12.05 -4.18
N CYS A 86 5.56 -12.84 -3.12
CA CYS A 86 5.20 -12.45 -1.75
C CYS A 86 5.95 -11.20 -1.25
N ILE A 87 7.06 -10.79 -1.89
CA ILE A 87 7.80 -9.58 -1.50
C ILE A 87 6.93 -8.35 -1.71
N TYR A 88 6.18 -8.26 -2.80
CA TYR A 88 5.35 -7.08 -3.08
C TYR A 88 4.25 -6.89 -2.03
N SER A 89 3.42 -7.90 -1.77
CA SER A 89 2.35 -7.82 -0.76
C SER A 89 2.89 -7.71 0.66
N SER A 90 3.92 -8.48 1.01
CA SER A 90 4.50 -8.44 2.36
C SER A 90 5.12 -7.08 2.64
N TRP A 91 5.91 -6.55 1.70
CA TRP A 91 6.56 -5.25 1.87
C TRP A 91 5.52 -4.13 1.89
N THR A 92 4.57 -4.08 0.96
CA THR A 92 3.54 -3.01 0.96
C THR A 92 2.61 -3.11 2.16
N GLY A 93 2.19 -4.32 2.56
CA GLY A 93 1.38 -4.54 3.74
C GLY A 93 2.07 -4.10 5.04
N THR A 94 3.37 -4.35 5.18
CA THR A 94 4.11 -3.95 6.38
C THR A 94 4.48 -2.46 6.38
N THR A 95 4.96 -1.92 5.26
CA THR A 95 5.52 -0.57 5.18
C THR A 95 4.49 0.52 4.96
N LEU A 96 3.52 0.30 4.08
CA LEU A 96 2.59 1.33 3.65
C LEU A 96 1.27 1.25 4.40
N ILE A 97 0.97 0.11 5.03
CA ILE A 97 -0.30 -0.09 5.74
C ILE A 97 -0.06 -0.22 7.23
N LEU A 98 0.65 -1.27 7.65
CA LEU A 98 0.83 -1.53 9.07
C LEU A 98 1.57 -0.37 9.74
N LEU A 99 2.70 0.08 9.20
CA LEU A 99 3.48 1.16 9.82
C LEU A 99 2.67 2.48 9.97
N PRO A 100 2.00 3.04 8.93
CA PRO A 100 1.19 4.25 9.09
C PRO A 100 -0.05 4.06 9.97
N LEU A 101 -0.72 2.91 9.88
CA LEU A 101 -1.86 2.56 10.74
C LEU A 101 -1.43 2.58 12.21
N LEU A 102 -0.29 1.97 12.50
CA LEU A 102 0.22 1.70 13.83
C LEU A 102 0.85 2.96 14.44
N ALA A 103 1.50 3.79 13.60
CA ALA A 103 1.88 5.16 13.94
C ALA A 103 0.65 6.00 14.29
N SER A 104 -0.39 5.98 13.44
CA SER A 104 -1.65 6.68 13.70
C SER A 104 -2.30 6.19 15.01
N MET A 105 -2.24 4.89 15.31
CA MET A 105 -2.73 4.33 16.57
C MET A 105 -2.00 4.86 17.80
N ILE A 106 -0.68 5.06 17.75
CA ILE A 106 0.06 5.70 18.85
C ILE A 106 -0.39 7.15 19.02
N PHE A 107 -0.43 7.91 17.92
CA PHE A 107 -0.58 9.36 17.97
C PHE A 107 -2.01 9.81 18.24
N LEU A 108 -3.01 9.08 17.74
CA LEU A 108 -4.41 9.41 17.98
C LEU A 108 -4.88 8.93 19.37
N ASN A 109 -4.23 7.92 19.96
CA ASN A 109 -4.39 7.47 21.36
C ASN A 109 -5.85 7.37 21.90
N GLU A 110 -6.79 7.04 21.03
CA GLU A 110 -8.24 7.06 21.27
C GLU A 110 -8.93 5.84 20.63
N VAL A 111 -10.04 5.38 21.22
CA VAL A 111 -10.84 4.24 20.72
C VAL A 111 -11.41 4.49 19.31
N HIS A 112 -11.48 5.76 18.90
CA HIS A 112 -11.98 6.23 17.60
C HIS A 112 -11.11 5.83 16.39
N ILE A 113 -9.98 5.12 16.62
CA ILE A 113 -9.03 4.72 15.56
C ILE A 113 -9.35 3.33 15.00
N PHE A 114 -10.09 2.48 15.73
CA PHE A 114 -10.45 1.14 15.24
C PHE A 114 -11.07 1.12 13.82
N PRO A 115 -11.91 2.10 13.44
CA PRO A 115 -12.45 2.16 12.08
C PRO A 115 -11.38 2.34 10.99
N LEU A 116 -10.19 2.82 11.32
CA LEU A 116 -9.10 3.03 10.38
C LEU A 116 -8.59 1.70 9.79
N VAL A 117 -8.73 0.59 10.53
CA VAL A 117 -8.45 -0.78 10.04
C VAL A 117 -9.38 -1.20 8.91
N ALA A 118 -10.60 -0.63 8.84
CA ALA A 118 -11.54 -0.92 7.77
C ALA A 118 -11.05 -0.44 6.41
N ILE A 119 -10.20 0.59 6.35
CA ILE A 119 -9.67 1.14 5.10
C ILE A 119 -8.88 0.09 4.30
N PRO A 120 -7.76 -0.47 4.79
CA PRO A 120 -7.03 -1.48 4.04
C PRO A 120 -7.85 -2.74 3.79
N LEU A 121 -8.78 -3.10 4.69
CA LEU A 121 -9.70 -4.22 4.50
C LEU A 121 -10.63 -3.98 3.31
N THR A 122 -11.25 -2.80 3.20
CA THR A 122 -12.11 -2.45 2.05
C THR A 122 -11.33 -2.43 0.75
N PHE A 123 -10.08 -1.96 0.75
CA PHE A 123 -9.22 -1.97 -0.43
C PHE A 123 -8.84 -3.39 -0.84
N ALA A 124 -8.52 -4.26 0.11
CA ALA A 124 -8.30 -5.67 -0.16
C ALA A 124 -9.56 -6.34 -0.73
N MET A 125 -10.73 -6.13 -0.11
CA MET A 125 -12.01 -6.66 -0.60
C MET A 125 -12.36 -6.17 -2.00
N LEU A 126 -12.18 -4.88 -2.30
CA LEU A 126 -12.43 -4.32 -3.62
C LEU A 126 -11.43 -4.86 -4.66
N SER A 127 -10.16 -5.06 -4.27
CA SER A 127 -9.16 -5.72 -5.11
C SER A 127 -9.55 -7.17 -5.43
N TYR A 128 -10.11 -7.91 -4.47
CA TYR A 128 -10.66 -9.25 -4.70
C TYR A 128 -11.89 -9.23 -5.61
N PHE A 129 -12.81 -8.30 -5.41
CA PHE A 129 -14.01 -8.17 -6.25
C PHE A 129 -13.65 -7.90 -7.72
N LEU A 130 -12.68 -7.03 -7.98
CA LEU A 130 -12.20 -6.76 -9.35
C LEU A 130 -11.62 -8.00 -10.03
N GLN A 131 -10.99 -8.90 -9.26
CA GLN A 131 -10.49 -10.17 -9.79
C GLN A 131 -11.63 -11.08 -10.25
N ASP A 132 -12.71 -11.16 -9.48
CA ASP A 132 -13.85 -12.01 -9.85
C ASP A 132 -14.54 -11.51 -11.13
N LEU A 133 -14.57 -10.19 -11.36
CA LEU A 133 -15.02 -9.62 -12.63
C LEU A 133 -14.07 -9.93 -13.79
N ALA A 134 -12.75 -9.92 -13.56
CA ALA A 134 -11.76 -10.20 -14.60
C ALA A 134 -11.78 -11.68 -15.06
N LYS A 135 -12.12 -12.63 -14.16
CA LYS A 135 -12.18 -14.07 -14.44
C LYS A 135 -13.26 -14.49 -15.42
N GLN A 136 -14.31 -13.69 -15.62
CA GLN A 136 -15.44 -14.07 -16.48
C GLN A 136 -15.11 -14.01 -17.99
N ALA A 137 -13.89 -13.65 -18.35
CA ALA A 137 -13.47 -13.37 -19.72
C ALA A 137 -12.39 -14.37 -20.20
N ASN A 138 -12.73 -15.29 -21.11
CA ASN A 138 -11.79 -16.23 -21.74
C ASN A 138 -10.86 -15.50 -22.74
N TYR A 139 -9.60 -15.22 -22.37
CA TYR A 139 -8.62 -14.55 -23.23
C TYR A 139 -7.16 -14.99 -22.97
N ASN A 140 -6.24 -14.63 -23.89
CA ASN A 140 -4.81 -14.94 -23.87
C ASN A 140 -4.06 -14.32 -22.65
N GLU A 141 -3.00 -15.00 -22.19
CA GLU A 141 -2.26 -14.67 -20.94
C GLU A 141 -1.49 -13.34 -20.96
N ASP A 142 -0.91 -12.92 -22.09
CA ASP A 142 -0.12 -11.67 -22.17
C ASP A 142 -1.01 -10.41 -22.16
N ASP A 143 -2.19 -10.48 -22.78
CA ASP A 143 -3.21 -9.42 -22.72
C ASP A 143 -3.87 -9.33 -21.34
N LEU A 144 -3.84 -10.43 -20.59
CA LEU A 144 -4.49 -10.55 -19.29
C LEU A 144 -3.88 -9.57 -18.29
N LEU A 145 -2.55 -9.51 -18.18
CA LEU A 145 -1.87 -8.61 -17.24
C LEU A 145 -2.13 -7.13 -17.56
N ALA A 146 -2.03 -6.73 -18.84
CA ALA A 146 -2.27 -5.35 -19.24
C ALA A 146 -3.72 -4.91 -18.93
N ARG A 147 -4.69 -5.81 -19.11
CA ARG A 147 -6.09 -5.57 -18.71
C ARG A 147 -6.24 -5.45 -17.20
N HIS A 148 -5.61 -6.33 -16.41
CA HIS A 148 -5.64 -6.24 -14.95
C HIS A 148 -5.09 -4.91 -14.44
N LEU A 149 -3.94 -4.47 -14.98
CA LEU A 149 -3.35 -3.17 -14.64
C LEU A 149 -4.28 -2.00 -15.04
N ASN A 150 -4.95 -2.09 -16.18
CA ASN A 150 -5.92 -1.09 -16.62
C ASN A 150 -7.18 -1.06 -15.73
N GLN A 151 -7.66 -2.22 -15.28
CA GLN A 151 -8.82 -2.35 -14.41
C GLN A 151 -8.49 -1.87 -12.99
N ALA A 152 -7.33 -2.26 -12.44
CA ALA A 152 -6.81 -1.84 -11.15
C ALA A 152 -6.54 -0.32 -11.07
N SER A 153 -6.27 0.31 -12.20
CA SER A 153 -6.07 1.77 -12.28
C SER A 153 -7.33 2.53 -12.69
N SER A 154 -8.49 1.87 -12.83
CA SER A 154 -9.71 2.45 -13.41
C SER A 154 -10.28 3.66 -12.63
N TRP A 155 -11.12 4.46 -13.31
CA TRP A 155 -11.76 5.64 -12.70
C TRP A 155 -12.69 5.26 -11.54
N GLN A 156 -13.35 4.11 -11.62
CA GLN A 156 -14.26 3.62 -10.58
C GLN A 156 -13.52 3.44 -9.25
N ILE A 157 -12.31 2.85 -9.31
CA ILE A 157 -11.46 2.66 -8.14
C ILE A 157 -11.01 4.02 -7.61
N ALA A 158 -10.54 4.92 -8.47
CA ALA A 158 -10.12 6.26 -8.05
C ALA A 158 -11.25 7.05 -7.37
N ILE A 159 -12.47 6.98 -7.90
CA ILE A 159 -13.66 7.61 -7.32
C ILE A 159 -14.01 6.96 -5.98
N ALA A 160 -14.04 5.62 -5.90
CA ALA A 160 -14.31 4.90 -4.65
C ALA A 160 -13.27 5.24 -3.57
N SER A 161 -11.98 5.30 -3.93
CA SER A 161 -10.91 5.72 -3.05
C SER A 161 -11.06 7.18 -2.62
N GLY A 162 -11.45 8.09 -3.51
CA GLY A 162 -11.70 9.50 -3.19
C GLY A 162 -12.88 9.69 -2.22
N LEU A 163 -13.95 8.91 -2.39
CA LEU A 163 -15.08 8.90 -1.46
C LEU A 163 -14.70 8.30 -0.11
N LEU A 164 -13.94 7.20 -0.10
CA LEU A 164 -13.44 6.58 1.14
C LEU A 164 -12.50 7.52 1.89
N ASP A 165 -11.65 8.26 1.18
CA ASP A 165 -10.79 9.29 1.76
C ASP A 165 -11.61 10.39 2.46
N ASN A 166 -12.64 10.94 1.83
CA ASN A 166 -13.51 11.94 2.45
C ASN A 166 -14.27 11.36 3.66
N LEU A 167 -14.72 10.10 3.57
CA LEU A 167 -15.35 9.41 4.69
C LEU A 167 -14.36 9.18 5.85
N SER A 168 -13.10 8.82 5.56
CA SER A 168 -12.09 8.50 6.55
C SER A 168 -11.80 9.65 7.53
N PHE A 169 -11.92 10.89 7.07
CA PHE A 169 -11.81 12.08 7.92
C PHE A 169 -12.89 12.08 9.02
N TYR A 170 -14.12 11.70 8.69
CA TYR A 170 -15.22 11.66 9.67
C TYR A 170 -15.25 10.39 10.50
N MET A 171 -14.77 9.26 9.96
CA MET A 171 -14.67 7.99 10.70
C MET A 171 -13.75 8.11 11.93
N THR A 172 -12.80 9.03 11.90
CA THR A 172 -11.89 9.32 13.02
C THR A 172 -12.47 10.32 14.03
N GLY A 173 -13.72 10.76 13.84
CA GLY A 173 -14.42 11.68 14.74
C GLY A 173 -14.13 13.17 14.50
N HIS A 174 -13.33 13.51 13.50
CA HIS A 174 -13.02 14.91 13.19
C HIS A 174 -14.20 15.64 12.56
N GLN A 175 -14.23 16.95 12.81
CA GLN A 175 -15.19 17.87 12.21
C GLN A 175 -14.43 18.99 11.51
N THR A 176 -15.00 19.54 10.44
CA THR A 176 -14.39 20.68 9.73
C THR A 176 -14.70 21.99 10.44
N THR A 177 -14.29 22.11 11.70
CA THR A 177 -14.42 23.30 12.54
C THR A 177 -13.07 23.62 13.19
N ILE A 178 -12.78 24.90 13.42
CA ILE A 178 -11.49 25.32 14.00
C ILE A 178 -11.35 24.84 15.45
N VAL A 179 -12.46 24.79 16.19
CA VAL A 179 -12.50 24.31 17.58
C VAL A 179 -12.30 22.80 17.65
N GLY A 180 -12.67 22.06 16.61
CA GLY A 180 -12.50 20.60 16.52
C GLY A 180 -11.09 20.14 16.17
N ILE A 181 -10.10 21.04 16.10
CA ILE A 181 -8.70 20.67 15.86
C ILE A 181 -8.15 19.99 17.13
N PRO A 182 -7.58 18.77 17.02
CA PRO A 182 -7.06 18.04 18.17
C PRO A 182 -5.70 18.60 18.59
N TRP A 183 -5.70 19.74 19.27
CA TRP A 183 -4.46 20.41 19.73
C TRP A 183 -3.63 19.55 20.69
N ASP A 184 -4.26 18.61 21.40
CA ASP A 184 -3.56 17.66 22.26
C ASP A 184 -2.54 16.80 21.49
N ALA A 185 -2.76 16.58 20.19
CA ALA A 185 -1.83 15.86 19.32
C ALA A 185 -0.47 16.56 19.20
N ALA A 186 -0.42 17.88 19.36
CA ALA A 186 0.81 18.68 19.33
C ALA A 186 1.81 18.23 20.41
N TYR A 187 1.30 17.75 21.54
CA TYR A 187 2.07 17.32 22.71
C TYR A 187 2.33 15.81 22.75
N ALA A 188 1.89 15.06 21.73
CA ALA A 188 2.02 13.61 21.70
C ALA A 188 3.48 13.14 21.64
N ALA A 189 4.35 13.91 20.97
CA ALA A 189 5.77 13.58 20.82
C ALA A 189 6.62 14.01 22.01
N TYR A 190 6.39 15.21 22.55
CA TYR A 190 7.03 15.69 23.78
C TYR A 190 6.15 16.73 24.48
N SER A 191 6.14 16.69 25.81
CA SER A 191 5.42 17.64 26.66
C SER A 191 6.33 18.81 27.07
N GLY A 192 5.77 20.02 27.16
CA GLY A 192 6.48 21.22 27.64
C GLY A 192 6.30 22.44 26.73
N ILE A 193 7.11 23.48 26.99
CA ILE A 193 7.14 24.69 26.17
C ILE A 193 7.85 24.37 24.86
N HIS A 194 7.13 24.49 23.75
CA HIS A 194 7.68 24.25 22.43
C HIS A 194 8.56 25.43 22.00
N THR A 195 9.87 25.20 21.89
CA THR A 195 10.79 26.17 21.27
C THR A 195 10.68 26.19 19.75
N THR A 196 10.17 25.11 19.15
CA THR A 196 9.96 24.96 17.71
C THR A 196 8.53 24.50 17.41
N HIS A 197 7.89 25.12 16.42
CA HIS A 197 6.47 24.88 16.09
C HIS A 197 6.24 23.89 14.94
N TRP A 198 7.28 23.52 14.19
CA TRP A 198 7.14 22.65 13.02
C TRP A 198 6.75 21.21 13.40
N LEU A 199 7.37 20.64 14.45
CA LEU A 199 7.10 19.28 14.89
C LEU A 199 5.69 19.16 15.53
N PRO A 200 5.27 20.05 16.44
CA PRO A 200 3.89 20.04 16.95
C PRO A 200 2.84 20.23 15.84
N ALA A 201 3.09 21.13 14.87
CA ALA A 201 2.20 21.33 13.74
C ALA A 201 2.09 20.08 12.85
N LEU A 202 3.22 19.42 12.56
CA LEU A 202 3.24 18.16 11.83
C LEU A 202 2.41 17.09 12.54
N MET A 203 2.53 16.97 13.85
CA MET A 203 1.77 15.99 14.64
C MET A 203 0.27 16.22 14.55
N VAL A 204 -0.18 17.47 14.64
CA VAL A 204 -1.60 17.82 14.47
C VAL A 204 -2.10 17.48 13.06
N VAL A 205 -1.31 17.79 12.02
CA VAL A 205 -1.67 17.47 10.62
C VAL A 205 -1.74 15.95 10.39
N VAL A 206 -0.75 15.20 10.88
CA VAL A 206 -0.75 13.73 10.77
C VAL A 206 -1.95 13.13 11.50
N HIS A 207 -2.30 13.65 12.67
CA HIS A 207 -3.48 13.21 13.42
C HIS A 207 -4.77 13.47 12.63
N LEU A 208 -4.96 14.71 12.17
CA LEU A 208 -6.16 15.17 11.48
C LEU A 208 -6.40 14.44 10.14
N TYR A 209 -5.32 14.08 9.45
CA TYR A 209 -5.37 13.43 8.14
C TYR A 209 -4.91 11.96 8.16
N ALA A 210 -4.90 11.30 9.32
CA ALA A 210 -4.51 9.89 9.42
C ALA A 210 -5.30 8.99 8.46
N GLY A 211 -6.60 9.24 8.30
CA GLY A 211 -7.47 8.62 7.29
C GLY A 211 -6.94 8.79 5.87
N SER A 212 -6.74 10.04 5.46
CA SER A 212 -6.24 10.39 4.12
C SER A 212 -4.84 9.86 3.83
N ILE A 213 -3.96 9.84 4.84
CA ILE A 213 -2.61 9.27 4.74
C ILE A 213 -2.73 7.77 4.49
N LEU A 214 -3.55 7.05 5.27
CA LEU A 214 -3.71 5.60 5.14
C LEU A 214 -4.40 5.20 3.82
N VAL A 215 -5.37 5.98 3.35
CA VAL A 215 -6.00 5.75 2.04
C VAL A 215 -4.96 5.90 0.93
N ALA A 216 -4.21 6.99 0.92
CA ALA A 216 -3.19 7.24 -0.11
C ALA A 216 -2.07 6.19 -0.07
N SER A 217 -1.66 5.74 1.12
CA SER A 217 -0.65 4.70 1.29
C SER A 217 -1.14 3.30 0.90
N SER A 218 -2.45 3.06 0.99
CA SER A 218 -3.07 1.76 0.64
C SER A 218 -3.37 1.60 -0.86
N LEU A 219 -3.31 2.67 -1.67
CA LEU A 219 -3.58 2.60 -3.12
C LEU A 219 -2.77 1.55 -3.91
N PRO A 220 -1.48 1.28 -3.62
CA PRO A 220 -0.72 0.24 -4.32
C PRO A 220 -1.33 -1.16 -4.21
N LEU A 221 -2.15 -1.43 -3.19
CA LEU A 221 -2.82 -2.71 -3.02
C LEU A 221 -3.68 -3.08 -4.23
N PHE A 222 -4.33 -2.11 -4.88
CA PHE A 222 -5.15 -2.37 -6.06
C PHE A 222 -4.35 -2.95 -7.23
N ILE A 223 -3.07 -2.60 -7.35
CA ILE A 223 -2.23 -3.08 -8.44
C ILE A 223 -1.53 -4.39 -8.04
N ILE A 224 -1.14 -4.52 -6.77
CA ILE A 224 -0.35 -5.64 -6.26
C ILE A 224 -1.22 -6.87 -5.97
N LEU A 225 -2.40 -6.70 -5.36
CA LEU A 225 -3.22 -7.83 -4.90
C LEU A 225 -4.12 -8.45 -5.97
N VAL A 226 -4.22 -7.89 -7.17
CA VAL A 226 -5.21 -8.30 -8.20
C VAL A 226 -4.79 -9.61 -8.87
N ALA A 227 -4.94 -10.78 -8.24
CA ALA A 227 -4.49 -12.05 -8.80
C ALA A 227 -5.49 -12.71 -9.80
N PRO A 228 -5.04 -13.22 -10.97
CA PRO A 228 -5.84 -14.14 -11.77
C PRO A 228 -5.85 -15.54 -11.14
N LYS A 229 -7.02 -15.99 -10.67
CA LYS A 229 -7.22 -17.42 -10.39
C LYS A 229 -7.62 -18.10 -11.69
N ASN A 230 -6.65 -18.51 -12.49
CA ASN A 230 -6.92 -19.51 -13.51
C ASN A 230 -6.94 -20.88 -12.81
N GLY A 231 -8.07 -21.58 -12.90
CA GLY A 231 -8.16 -23.01 -12.64
C GLY A 231 -8.83 -23.39 -11.33
N LEU A 232 -9.89 -24.19 -11.47
CA LEU A 232 -10.45 -25.05 -10.45
C LEU A 232 -9.39 -25.60 -9.47
N TRP A 233 -9.81 -25.76 -8.21
CA TRP A 233 -9.16 -26.55 -7.16
C TRP A 233 -9.05 -28.05 -7.51
N THR A 234 -8.78 -28.44 -8.75
CA THR A 234 -8.56 -29.82 -9.16
C THR A 234 -7.12 -30.20 -8.91
N ARG A 235 -6.88 -30.70 -7.68
CA ARG A 235 -5.97 -31.75 -7.16
C ARG A 235 -4.59 -32.04 -7.79
N THR A 236 -4.19 -31.49 -8.93
CA THR A 236 -2.89 -31.74 -9.59
C THR A 236 -2.11 -30.49 -9.99
N ASP A 237 -2.75 -29.33 -10.21
CA ASP A 237 -2.05 -28.07 -10.52
C ASP A 237 -2.17 -27.06 -9.36
N ARG A 238 -1.24 -27.12 -8.41
CA ARG A 238 -1.22 -26.28 -7.19
C ARG A 238 -0.68 -24.85 -7.43
N PHE A 239 -0.80 -24.29 -8.63
CA PHE A 239 -0.16 -23.01 -8.94
C PHE A 239 -1.16 -21.89 -9.16
N CYS A 240 -1.28 -21.05 -8.13
CA CYS A 240 -1.93 -19.76 -8.20
C CYS A 240 -1.04 -18.82 -9.01
N TYR A 241 -1.44 -18.44 -10.23
CA TYR A 241 -0.81 -17.35 -10.97
C TYR A 241 -1.18 -16.02 -10.30
N SER A 242 -0.48 -15.64 -9.22
CA SER A 242 -0.66 -14.31 -8.61
C SER A 242 -0.20 -13.23 -9.59
N THR A 243 -0.87 -12.06 -9.66
CA THR A 243 -0.33 -10.91 -10.42
C THR A 243 1.05 -10.54 -9.93
N GLU A 244 1.36 -10.79 -8.67
CA GLU A 244 2.70 -10.62 -8.12
C GLU A 244 3.74 -11.51 -8.80
N PHE A 245 3.35 -12.73 -9.19
CA PHE A 245 4.17 -13.63 -9.98
C PHE A 245 4.34 -13.10 -11.40
N ALA A 246 3.24 -12.63 -12.01
CA ALA A 246 3.29 -11.96 -13.30
C ALA A 246 4.19 -10.71 -13.24
N LEU A 247 4.06 -9.86 -12.22
CA LEU A 247 4.86 -8.66 -11.96
C LEU A 247 6.35 -8.96 -11.81
N CYS A 248 6.70 -10.05 -11.12
CA CYS A 248 8.08 -10.55 -11.06
C CYS A 248 8.56 -11.13 -12.41
N ALA A 249 7.65 -11.74 -13.18
CA ALA A 249 7.93 -12.32 -14.50
C ALA A 249 7.95 -11.28 -15.64
N ILE A 250 7.38 -10.09 -15.44
CA ILE A 250 7.42 -8.97 -16.38
C ILE A 250 8.85 -8.48 -16.55
N ASP A 251 9.29 -8.35 -17.80
CA ASP A 251 10.62 -7.83 -18.13
C ASP A 251 10.97 -6.58 -17.31
N PRO A 252 12.20 -6.49 -16.75
CA PRO A 252 12.64 -5.37 -15.91
C PRO A 252 12.68 -4.02 -16.65
N LYS A 253 12.49 -4.02 -17.97
CA LYS A 253 12.35 -2.83 -18.82
C LYS A 253 10.91 -2.41 -19.05
N SER A 254 9.91 -3.15 -18.57
CA SER A 254 8.53 -2.80 -18.82
C SER A 254 8.18 -1.55 -18.02
N VAL A 255 7.79 -0.50 -18.75
CA VAL A 255 7.29 0.74 -18.15
C VAL A 255 5.81 0.59 -17.75
N GLN A 256 5.20 -0.57 -18.01
CA GLN A 256 3.76 -0.80 -17.86
C GLN A 256 3.28 -0.70 -16.41
N PHE A 257 4.05 -1.26 -15.46
CA PHE A 257 3.74 -1.17 -14.04
C PHE A 257 3.75 0.28 -13.55
N GLY A 258 4.82 1.02 -13.87
CA GLY A 258 4.94 2.44 -13.55
C GLY A 258 3.79 3.27 -14.12
N TYR A 259 3.44 3.05 -15.40
CA TYR A 259 2.32 3.76 -16.03
C TYR A 259 0.96 3.44 -15.40
N ALA A 260 0.71 2.19 -14.99
CA ALA A 260 -0.53 1.82 -14.32
C ALA A 260 -0.63 2.50 -12.94
N PHE A 261 0.49 2.54 -12.22
CA PHE A 261 0.61 3.19 -10.92
C PHE A 261 0.42 4.70 -11.01
N ASP A 262 1.14 5.36 -11.92
CA ASP A 262 1.04 6.80 -12.17
C ASP A 262 -0.38 7.17 -12.61
N ARG A 263 -1.04 6.33 -13.42
CA ARG A 263 -2.43 6.52 -13.84
C ARG A 263 -3.40 6.48 -12.66
N LEU A 264 -3.24 5.52 -11.74
CA LEU A 264 -4.08 5.43 -10.54
C LEU A 264 -3.89 6.67 -9.65
N ILE A 265 -2.64 7.08 -9.41
CA ILE A 265 -2.32 8.28 -8.63
C ILE A 265 -2.99 9.52 -9.23
N TRP A 266 -2.79 9.76 -10.52
CA TRP A 266 -3.32 10.95 -11.18
C TRP A 266 -4.85 10.98 -11.16
N ARG A 267 -5.50 9.83 -11.36
CA ARG A 267 -6.97 9.72 -11.27
C ARG A 267 -7.47 10.03 -9.85
N PHE A 268 -6.87 9.42 -8.82
CA PHE A 268 -7.24 9.70 -7.43
C PHE A 268 -7.01 11.17 -7.04
N PHE A 269 -5.85 11.74 -7.41
CA PHE A 269 -5.54 13.14 -7.16
C PHE A 269 -6.55 14.06 -7.86
N THR A 270 -6.91 13.76 -9.11
CA THR A 270 -7.92 14.52 -9.87
C THR A 270 -9.29 14.45 -9.19
N CYS A 271 -9.72 13.27 -8.74
CA CYS A 271 -10.97 13.12 -7.99
C CYS A 271 -10.98 14.00 -6.73
N LYS A 272 -9.91 13.98 -5.93
CA LYS A 272 -9.80 14.84 -4.75
C LYS A 272 -9.77 16.33 -5.11
N ALA A 273 -9.03 16.70 -6.16
CA ALA A 273 -8.94 18.09 -6.62
C ALA A 273 -10.32 18.63 -7.04
N ILE A 274 -11.14 17.83 -7.72
CA ILE A 274 -12.52 18.20 -8.09
C ILE A 274 -13.37 18.43 -6.84
N MET A 275 -13.27 17.56 -5.83
CA MET A 275 -14.01 17.73 -4.56
C MET A 275 -13.59 19.00 -3.81
N THR A 276 -12.29 19.30 -3.78
CA THR A 276 -11.76 20.54 -3.20
C THR A 276 -12.19 21.76 -4.00
N PHE A 277 -12.17 21.69 -5.32
CA PHE A 277 -12.65 22.77 -6.20
C PHE A 277 -14.14 23.06 -5.97
N GLY A 278 -14.97 22.04 -5.75
CA GLY A 278 -16.37 22.23 -5.34
C GLY A 278 -16.49 23.02 -4.04
N SER A 279 -15.57 22.84 -3.10
CA SER A 279 -15.52 23.62 -1.84
C SER A 279 -15.07 25.07 -2.09
N VAL A 280 -14.13 25.31 -3.02
CA VAL A 280 -13.70 26.65 -3.45
C VAL A 280 -14.88 27.40 -4.06
N VAL A 281 -15.57 26.78 -5.02
CA VAL A 281 -16.74 27.36 -5.70
C VAL A 281 -17.84 27.68 -4.70
N SER A 282 -18.13 26.77 -3.77
CA SER A 282 -19.12 26.99 -2.71
C SER A 282 -18.75 28.18 -1.82
N ALA A 283 -17.50 28.28 -1.38
CA ALA A 283 -17.03 29.42 -0.58
C ALA A 283 -17.08 30.74 -1.36
N PHE A 284 -16.79 30.73 -2.66
CA PHE A 284 -16.83 31.91 -3.51
C PHE A 284 -18.26 32.41 -3.78
N LEU A 285 -19.20 31.49 -4.08
CA LEU A 285 -20.60 31.84 -4.37
C LEU A 285 -21.33 32.33 -3.13
N LEU A 286 -21.12 31.69 -1.97
CA LEU A 286 -21.79 32.05 -0.71
C LEU A 286 -21.00 33.08 0.12
N ARG A 287 -20.02 33.78 -0.47
CA ARG A 287 -19.17 34.75 0.24
C ARG A 287 -19.91 35.91 0.90
N ARG A 288 -21.11 36.25 0.40
CA ARG A 288 -21.97 37.32 0.93
C ARG A 288 -22.92 36.84 2.03
N HIS A 289 -22.95 35.53 2.31
CA HIS A 289 -23.80 34.95 3.34
C HIS A 289 -23.05 34.87 4.67
N LEU A 290 -23.75 35.11 5.79
CA LEU A 290 -23.18 35.08 7.16
C LEU A 290 -22.46 33.76 7.50
N MET A 291 -22.83 32.66 6.83
CA MET A 291 -22.25 31.34 7.07
C MET A 291 -20.89 31.11 6.40
N VAL A 292 -20.36 32.04 5.60
CA VAL A 292 -19.06 31.86 4.92
C VAL A 292 -17.93 31.56 5.91
N TRP A 293 -17.83 32.34 6.99
CA TRP A 293 -16.74 32.21 7.97
C TRP A 293 -16.96 31.07 8.97
N LYS A 294 -18.21 30.66 9.18
CA LYS A 294 -18.54 29.58 10.13
C LYS A 294 -18.47 28.19 9.50
N ILE A 295 -18.85 28.05 8.23
CA ILE A 295 -19.05 26.74 7.60
C ILE A 295 -18.15 26.58 6.36
N PHE A 296 -18.21 27.51 5.41
CA PHE A 296 -17.56 27.34 4.11
C PHE A 296 -16.03 27.52 4.17
N ALA A 297 -15.54 28.52 4.88
CA ALA A 297 -14.11 28.80 4.99
C ALA A 297 -13.37 27.67 5.74
N PRO A 298 -13.86 27.17 6.91
CA PRO A 298 -13.29 25.98 7.51
C PRO A 298 -13.32 24.77 6.56
N ARG A 299 -14.46 24.46 5.93
CA ARG A 299 -14.58 23.32 5.01
C ARG A 299 -13.57 23.40 3.86
N LEU A 300 -13.38 24.58 3.28
CA LEU A 300 -12.37 24.83 2.25
C LEU A 300 -10.94 24.60 2.77
N LEU A 301 -10.61 25.12 3.95
CA LEU A 301 -9.29 24.95 4.55
C LEU A 301 -8.98 23.46 4.78
N PHE A 302 -9.88 22.73 5.43
CA PHE A 302 -9.69 21.30 5.69
C PHE A 302 -9.59 20.48 4.40
N SER A 303 -10.39 20.81 3.38
CA SER A 303 -10.34 20.13 2.08
C SER A 303 -9.04 20.43 1.32
N SER A 304 -8.59 21.67 1.31
CA SER A 304 -7.35 22.07 0.64
C SER A 304 -6.13 21.43 1.28
N LEU A 305 -6.08 21.42 2.62
CA LEU A 305 -4.99 20.79 3.35
C LEU A 305 -5.02 19.25 3.20
N SER A 306 -6.21 18.63 3.13
CA SER A 306 -6.35 17.21 2.79
C SER A 306 -5.77 16.88 1.41
N LEU A 307 -6.01 17.72 0.41
CA LEU A 307 -5.46 17.55 -0.94
C LEU A 307 -3.92 17.64 -0.93
N LEU A 308 -3.36 18.60 -0.20
CA LEU A 308 -1.91 18.77 -0.07
C LEU A 308 -1.25 17.58 0.65
N VAL A 309 -1.84 17.12 1.76
CA VAL A 309 -1.34 15.96 2.51
C VAL A 309 -1.39 14.71 1.64
N SER A 310 -2.55 14.40 1.04
CA SER A 310 -2.66 13.26 0.13
C SER A 310 -1.70 13.37 -1.05
N GLY A 311 -1.56 14.54 -1.68
CA GLY A 311 -0.61 14.77 -2.77
C GLY A 311 0.84 14.46 -2.37
N SER A 312 1.26 14.92 -1.19
CA SER A 312 2.60 14.67 -0.65
C SER A 312 2.83 13.19 -0.38
N VAL A 313 1.85 12.49 0.20
CA VAL A 313 1.91 11.05 0.45
C VAL A 313 1.94 10.25 -0.86
N LEU A 314 1.16 10.63 -1.88
CA LEU A 314 1.16 9.94 -3.17
C LEU A 314 2.53 9.99 -3.86
N ILE A 315 3.18 11.16 -3.83
CA ILE A 315 4.54 11.32 -4.37
C ILE A 315 5.51 10.40 -3.62
N PHE A 316 5.45 10.41 -2.29
CA PHE A 316 6.29 9.56 -1.45
C PHE A 316 6.08 8.07 -1.74
N VAL A 317 4.82 7.62 -1.78
CA VAL A 317 4.44 6.23 -2.07
C VAL A 317 4.90 5.81 -3.47
N ARG A 318 4.79 6.69 -4.48
CA ARG A 318 5.30 6.43 -5.83
C ARG A 318 6.80 6.17 -5.84
N VAL A 319 7.58 7.05 -5.21
CA VAL A 319 9.03 6.90 -5.13
C VAL A 319 9.36 5.58 -4.42
N LEU A 320 8.71 5.30 -3.29
CA LEU A 320 8.93 4.07 -2.56
C LEU A 320 8.61 2.79 -3.37
N VAL A 321 7.44 2.72 -4.01
CA VAL A 321 6.99 1.50 -4.70
C VAL A 321 7.68 1.32 -6.05
N VAL A 322 7.75 2.37 -6.87
CA VAL A 322 8.27 2.26 -8.24
C VAL A 322 9.80 2.38 -8.25
N ASN A 323 10.37 3.36 -7.55
CA ASN A 323 11.80 3.63 -7.63
C ASN A 323 12.62 2.77 -6.68
N LEU A 324 12.07 2.31 -5.55
CA LEU A 324 12.82 1.47 -4.60
C LEU A 324 12.41 0.00 -4.68
N LEU A 325 11.14 -0.33 -4.47
CA LEU A 325 10.71 -1.72 -4.44
C LEU A 325 10.82 -2.38 -5.81
N HIS A 326 10.17 -1.83 -6.83
CA HIS A 326 10.14 -2.43 -8.17
C HIS A 326 11.52 -2.49 -8.81
N SER A 327 12.33 -1.43 -8.69
CA SER A 327 13.69 -1.41 -9.21
C SER A 327 14.61 -2.44 -8.53
N SER A 328 14.48 -2.62 -7.21
CA SER A 328 15.26 -3.61 -6.47
C SER A 328 14.90 -5.03 -6.87
N VAL A 329 13.61 -5.31 -7.07
CA VAL A 329 13.15 -6.61 -7.56
C VAL A 329 13.61 -6.85 -9.01
N ALA A 330 13.55 -5.82 -9.86
CA ALA A 330 14.03 -5.90 -11.24
C ALA A 330 15.54 -6.19 -11.33
N GLU A 331 16.35 -5.52 -10.50
CA GLU A 331 17.80 -5.75 -10.40
C GLU A 331 18.12 -7.14 -9.85
N LEU A 332 17.41 -7.58 -8.81
CA LEU A 332 17.54 -8.93 -8.26
C LEU A 332 17.31 -9.99 -9.35
N ARG A 333 16.26 -9.81 -10.15
CA ARG A 333 15.94 -10.71 -11.27
C ARG A 333 17.06 -10.73 -12.31
N LYS A 334 17.59 -9.55 -12.68
CA LYS A 334 18.69 -9.46 -13.65
C LYS A 334 19.90 -10.28 -13.20
N ARG A 335 20.31 -10.14 -11.94
CA ARG A 335 21.41 -10.92 -11.34
C ARG A 335 21.15 -12.42 -11.36
N LEU A 336 19.92 -12.85 -11.09
CA LEU A 336 19.53 -14.25 -11.19
C LEU A 336 19.64 -14.76 -12.64
N SER A 337 19.23 -13.96 -13.63
CA SER A 337 19.30 -14.34 -15.04
C SER A 337 20.73 -14.47 -15.58
N GLU A 338 21.63 -13.55 -15.20
CA GLU A 338 23.04 -13.54 -15.63
C GLU A 338 23.80 -14.74 -15.05
N LYS A 339 23.55 -15.09 -13.79
CA LYS A 339 24.18 -16.26 -13.14
C LYS A 339 23.71 -17.60 -13.75
N THR A 340 22.61 -17.57 -14.49
CA THR A 340 21.98 -18.75 -15.10
C THR A 340 22.47 -19.00 -16.54
N THR A 341 23.18 -18.06 -17.16
CA THR A 341 23.74 -18.27 -18.50
C THR A 341 25.11 -18.95 -18.39
N PRO A 342 25.26 -20.23 -18.82
CA PRO A 342 26.58 -20.85 -18.85
C PRO A 342 27.46 -20.08 -19.84
N ILE A 343 28.64 -19.68 -19.37
CA ILE A 343 29.73 -19.19 -20.21
C ILE A 343 30.22 -20.44 -20.95
N TYR A 344 29.82 -20.56 -22.22
CA TYR A 344 30.36 -21.57 -23.14
C TYR A 344 31.66 -21.06 -23.74
#